data_AF-A0A9R0VJG4-F1
#
_entry.id   AF-A0A9R0VJG4-F1
#
_cell.length_a   1.000
_cell.length_b   1.000
_cell.length_c   1.000
_cell.angle_alpha   90.00
_cell.angle_beta   90.00
_cell.angle_gamma   90.00
#
_symmetry.space_group_name_H-M   'P 1'
#
loop_
_entity.id
_entity.type
_entity.pdbx_description
1 polymer ?
#
loop_
_entity_poly.entity_id
_entity_poly.type
_entity_poly.pdbx_seq_one_letter_code
_entity_poly.pdbx_strand_id
1 'polypeptide(L)'
;MESSGTTARRRAAHLKILLLHGDADPEVPYETSIWYAEFLRTSGFSVDFRTFNGLQHFWTYREMDYVKQWLRPRIAVPRITIKY
;
A
#
# COMPACT_ATOMS: atom_id res chain seq x y z
N MET A 1 28.96 -15.45 -0.59
CA MET A 1 27.71 -16.02 -1.14
C MET A 1 26.57 -15.53 -0.26
N GLU A 2 25.66 -14.72 -0.78
CA GLU A 2 24.55 -14.16 0.00
C GLU A 2 23.58 -15.28 0.38
N SER A 3 23.07 -15.30 1.61
CA SER A 3 22.12 -16.34 2.02
C SER A 3 20.79 -16.18 1.27
N SER A 4 20.03 -17.28 1.11
CA SER A 4 18.67 -17.24 0.55
C SER A 4 17.77 -16.26 1.31
N GLY A 5 17.90 -16.21 2.65
CA GLY A 5 17.15 -15.28 3.50
C GLY A 5 17.50 -13.80 3.26
N THR A 6 18.78 -13.48 3.09
CA THR A 6 19.21 -12.10 2.76
C THR A 6 18.68 -11.66 1.40
N THR A 7 18.71 -12.54 0.40
CA THR A 7 18.16 -12.29 -0.93
C THR A 7 16.64 -12.06 -0.88
N ALA A 8 15.92 -12.89 -0.14
CA ALA A 8 14.48 -12.76 0.04
C ALA A 8 14.11 -11.42 0.71
N ARG A 9 14.84 -11.04 1.78
CA ARG A 9 14.60 -9.77 2.48
C ARG A 9 14.91 -8.56 1.59
N ARG A 10 15.96 -8.63 0.78
CA ARG A 10 16.27 -7.60 -0.22
C ARG A 10 15.15 -7.45 -1.24
N ARG A 11 14.62 -8.57 -1.75
CA ARG A 11 13.48 -8.57 -2.69
C ARG A 11 12.23 -7.99 -2.05
N ALA A 12 11.91 -8.37 -0.81
CA ALA A 12 10.77 -7.82 -0.06
C ALA A 12 10.86 -6.29 0.08
N ALA A 13 12.05 -5.75 0.36
CA ALA A 13 12.25 -4.31 0.51
C ALA A 13 12.06 -3.51 -0.79
N HIS A 14 12.22 -4.15 -1.96
CA HIS A 14 11.99 -3.54 -3.27
C HIS A 14 10.50 -3.48 -3.64
N LEU A 15 9.68 -4.39 -3.10
CA LEU A 15 8.22 -4.32 -3.30
C LEU A 15 7.63 -3.27 -2.35
N LYS A 16 7.17 -2.16 -2.92
CA LYS A 16 6.43 -1.14 -2.18
C LYS A 16 4.98 -1.58 -2.03
N ILE A 17 4.49 -1.64 -0.79
CA ILE A 17 3.10 -2.01 -0.47
C ILE A 17 2.38 -0.77 0.01
N LEU A 18 1.20 -0.53 -0.55
CA LEU A 18 0.23 0.44 -0.04
C LEU A 18 -0.85 -0.33 0.72
N LEU A 19 -1.06 0.00 1.99
CA LEU A 19 -2.13 -0.56 2.82
C LEU A 19 -3.02 0.60 3.30
N LEU A 20 -4.30 0.56 2.95
CA LEU A 20 -5.27 1.58 3.30
C LEU A 20 -6.36 0.95 4.14
N HIS A 21 -6.86 1.64 5.16
CA HIS A 21 -8.00 1.16 5.95
C HIS A 21 -8.81 2.31 6.52
N GLY A 22 -10.12 2.10 6.67
CA GLY A 22 -11.00 3.00 7.41
C GLY A 22 -11.06 2.63 8.89
N ASP A 23 -10.99 3.61 9.79
CA ASP A 23 -11.06 3.34 11.24
C ASP A 23 -12.48 3.09 11.77
N ALA A 24 -13.50 3.26 10.91
CA ALA A 24 -14.90 3.02 11.22
C ALA A 24 -15.47 1.82 10.43
N ASP A 25 -14.61 0.96 9.88
CA ASP A 25 -15.00 -0.25 9.15
C ASP A 25 -15.70 -1.25 10.09
N PRO A 26 -17.00 -1.56 9.88
CA PRO A 26 -17.74 -2.48 10.74
C PRO A 26 -17.52 -3.96 10.38
N GLU A 27 -16.96 -4.25 9.21
CA GLU A 27 -16.78 -5.62 8.69
C GLU A 27 -15.37 -6.13 8.97
N VAL A 28 -14.37 -5.25 8.83
CA VAL A 28 -12.95 -5.58 9.05
C VAL A 28 -12.37 -4.66 10.12
N PRO A 29 -12.10 -5.16 11.35
CA PRO A 29 -11.63 -4.33 12.45
C PRO A 29 -10.33 -3.60 12.12
N TYR A 30 -10.26 -2.31 12.43
CA TYR A 30 -9.12 -1.45 12.14
C TYR A 30 -7.80 -1.98 12.72
N GLU A 31 -7.84 -2.63 13.87
CA GLU A 31 -6.68 -3.23 14.54
C GLU A 31 -6.00 -4.31 13.67
N THR A 32 -6.76 -5.01 12.84
CA THR A 32 -6.19 -6.00 11.90
C THR A 32 -5.26 -5.32 10.90
N SER A 33 -5.61 -4.13 10.41
CA SER A 33 -4.78 -3.37 9.47
C SER A 33 -3.48 -2.88 10.12
N ILE A 34 -3.53 -2.47 11.40
CA ILE A 34 -2.33 -2.12 12.19
C ILE A 34 -1.41 -3.34 12.33
N TRP A 35 -2.00 -4.48 12.69
CA TRP A 35 -1.26 -5.73 12.84
C TRP A 35 -0.60 -6.16 11.53
N TYR A 36 -1.33 -6.14 10.41
CA TYR A 36 -0.78 -6.47 9.09
C TYR A 36 0.30 -5.49 8.64
N ALA A 37 0.13 -4.19 8.90
CA ALA A 37 1.15 -3.19 8.58
C ALA A 37 2.47 -3.52 9.28
N GLU A 38 2.43 -3.86 10.57
CA GLU A 38 3.61 -4.20 11.35
C GLU A 38 4.19 -5.56 10.96
N PHE A 39 3.34 -6.57 10.75
CA PHE A 39 3.75 -7.88 10.28
C PHE A 39 4.51 -7.79 8.95
N LEU A 40 4.01 -7.01 7.99
CA LEU A 40 4.66 -6.82 6.70
C LEU A 40 5.99 -6.07 6.84
N ARG A 41 6.07 -5.03 7.69
CA ARG A 41 7.32 -4.30 7.94
C ARG A 41 8.39 -5.19 8.57
N THR A 42 8.03 -5.94 9.62
CA THR A 42 8.95 -6.86 10.30
C THR A 42 9.42 -7.99 9.37
N SER A 43 8.57 -8.40 8.42
CA SER A 43 8.87 -9.34 7.34
C SER A 43 9.81 -8.77 6.25
N GLY A 44 10.18 -7.49 6.32
CA GLY A 44 11.15 -6.84 5.43
C GLY A 44 10.54 -6.09 4.25
N PHE A 45 9.21 -5.94 4.19
CA PHE A 45 8.56 -5.14 3.15
C PHE A 45 8.57 -3.66 3.48
N SER A 46 8.53 -2.83 2.44
CA SER A 46 8.37 -1.38 2.56
C SER A 46 6.88 -1.02 2.47
N VAL A 47 6.24 -0.82 3.62
CA VAL A 47 4.79 -0.58 3.72
C VAL A 47 4.47 0.89 4.01
N ASP A 48 3.67 1.49 3.14
CA ASP A 48 2.98 2.76 3.34
C ASP A 48 1.56 2.45 3.84
N PHE A 49 1.33 2.67 5.14
CA PHE A 49 0.04 2.41 5.77
C PHE A 49 -0.69 3.73 6.01
N ARG A 50 -1.95 3.81 5.60
CA ARG A 50 -2.77 5.01 5.74
C ARG A 50 -4.16 4.72 6.27
N THR A 51 -4.52 5.44 7.33
CA THR A 51 -5.86 5.45 7.90
C THR A 51 -6.72 6.55 7.27
N PHE A 52 -7.98 6.21 6.99
CA PHE A 52 -9.02 7.14 6.57
C PHE A 52 -10.07 7.28 7.67
N ASN A 53 -9.93 8.35 8.47
CA ASN A 53 -10.79 8.57 9.62
C ASN A 53 -12.27 8.71 9.21
N GLY A 54 -13.14 7.98 9.91
CA GLY A 54 -14.58 7.89 9.66
C GLY A 54 -14.98 7.04 8.45
N LEU A 55 -14.02 6.45 7.73
CA LEU A 55 -14.33 5.60 6.58
C LEU A 55 -14.76 4.21 7.06
N GLN A 56 -15.87 3.72 6.53
CA GLN A 56 -16.37 2.36 6.79
C GLN A 56 -15.88 1.39 5.68
N HIS A 57 -16.57 0.27 5.48
CA HIS A 57 -16.21 -0.75 4.49
C HIS A 57 -16.54 -0.38 3.04
N PHE A 58 -16.09 0.79 2.59
CA PHE A 58 -16.20 1.26 1.22
C PHE A 58 -15.05 2.21 0.88
N TRP A 59 -14.87 2.49 -0.40
CA TRP A 59 -13.83 3.41 -0.85
C TRP A 59 -14.39 4.81 -1.14
N THR A 60 -13.52 5.82 -1.12
CA THR A 60 -13.89 7.22 -1.43
C THR A 60 -13.04 7.81 -2.54
N TYR A 61 -13.51 8.89 -3.16
CA TYR A 61 -12.67 9.66 -4.10
C TYR A 61 -11.38 10.18 -3.44
N ARG A 62 -11.43 10.55 -2.16
CA ARG A 62 -10.24 10.97 -1.39
C ARG A 62 -9.21 9.85 -1.28
N GLU A 63 -9.67 8.62 -1.01
CA GLU A 63 -8.82 7.43 -0.99
C GLU A 63 -8.23 7.14 -2.38
N MET A 64 -9.06 7.19 -3.42
CA MET A 64 -8.61 6.96 -4.79
C MET A 64 -7.64 8.05 -5.29
N ASP A 65 -7.79 9.29 -4.86
CA ASP A 65 -6.83 10.36 -5.11
C ASP A 65 -5.48 10.07 -4.46
N TYR A 66 -5.47 9.53 -3.25
CA TYR A 66 -4.25 9.07 -2.59
C TYR A 66 -3.61 7.90 -3.34
N VAL A 67 -4.40 6.89 -3.74
CA VAL A 67 -3.93 5.76 -4.56
C VAL A 67 -3.30 6.26 -5.86
N LYS A 68 -3.92 7.19 -6.58
CA LYS A 68 -3.37 7.77 -7.82
C LYS A 68 -2.05 8.50 -7.57
N GLN A 69 -1.96 9.30 -6.52
CA GLN A 69 -0.74 10.02 -6.16
C GLN A 69 0.38 9.04 -5.77
N TRP A 70 0.05 7.98 -5.05
CA TRP A 70 0.99 6.94 -4.66
C TRP A 70 1.48 6.13 -5.87
N LEU A 71 0.59 5.76 -6.78
CA LEU A 71 0.94 4.98 -7.97
C LEU A 71 1.73 5.77 -9.00
N ARG A 72 1.38 7.04 -9.27
CA ARG A 72 1.97 7.86 -10.35
C ARG A 72 3.49 7.77 -10.50
N PRO A 73 4.32 7.93 -9.45
CA PRO A 73 5.77 7.82 -9.58
C PRO A 73 6.30 6.37 -9.66
N ARG A 74 5.43 5.36 -9.43
CA ARG A 74 5.77 3.94 -9.34
C ARG A 74 5.36 3.13 -10.56
N ILE A 75 4.43 3.63 -11.37
CA ILE A 75 4.02 3.00 -12.62
C ILE A 75 4.54 3.81 -13.81
N ALA A 76 5.20 3.14 -14.75
CA ALA A 76 5.51 3.73 -16.04
C ALA A 76 4.21 3.73 -16.87
N VAL A 77 3.47 4.84 -16.83
CA VAL A 77 2.30 5.02 -17.70
C VAL A 77 2.78 5.64 -19.01
N PRO A 78 2.69 4.97 -20.16
CA PRO A 78 2.96 5.60 -21.44
C PRO A 78 2.02 6.78 -21.61
N ARG A 79 2.57 7.97 -21.88
CA ARG A 79 1.75 9.15 -22.14
C ARG A 79 1.13 9.01 -23.54
N ILE A 80 -0.04 8.41 -23.63
CA ILE A 80 -0.81 8.36 -24.89
C ILE A 80 -1.22 9.80 -25.20
N THR A 81 -0.52 10.43 -26.13
CA THR A 81 -0.87 11.75 -26.65
C THR A 81 -1.76 11.52 -27.87
N ILE A 82 -3.07 11.71 -27.73
CA ILE A 82 -3.96 11.76 -28.89
C ILE A 82 -3.70 13.11 -29.56
N LYS A 83 -3.09 13.08 -30.75
CA LYS A 83 -2.99 14.24 -31.62
C LYS A 83 -4.31 14.37 -32.37
N TYR A 84 -4.97 15.51 -32.22
CA TYR A 84 -6.05 15.94 -33.12
C TYR A 84 -5.44 16.59 -34.37
#